data_AF-A0A4Q3UDW6-F1
#
_entry.id   AF-A0A4Q3UDW6-F1
#
_cell.length_a   1.000
_cell.length_b   1.000
_cell.length_c   1.000
_cell.angle_alpha   90.00
_cell.angle_beta   90.00
_cell.angle_gamma   90.00
#
_symmetry.space_group_name_H-M   'P 1'
#
loop_
_entity.id
_entity.type
_entity.pdbx_description
1 polymer ?
#
loop_
_entity_poly.entity_id
_entity_poly.type
_entity_poly.pdbx_seq_one_letter_code
_entity_poly.pdbx_strand_id
1 'polypeptide(L)'
;MNKLPLIVLATAVAGAANAAITLNVGTSINGDNPGTGLTALLESAGSNSVKLTMTNGLPAGSYVPFWLFNVDSSVGALTISNVGGVAAQSATRLNNGYVGGNQVKAGKFDLQFAYDANAGGSEGDQRFKSGMTSVYTISGTGLNLGSFRLLSADDLKANGGKNNVGNYYSAADVRFGNGKSGSVGATEAVPEPASMAALGLGALGLLKRRKKA
;
A
#
# COMPACT_ATOMS: atom_id res chain seq x y z
N MET A 1 -36.73 28.63 -46.53
CA MET A 1 -35.63 28.92 -45.57
C MET A 1 -35.39 27.68 -44.72
N ASN A 2 -34.37 26.90 -45.04
CA ASN A 2 -34.09 25.63 -44.35
C ASN A 2 -33.23 25.90 -43.11
N LYS A 3 -33.76 25.56 -41.92
CA LYS A 3 -33.05 25.65 -40.64
C LYS A 3 -32.18 24.40 -40.48
N LEU A 4 -30.86 24.56 -40.47
CA LEU A 4 -29.92 23.50 -40.13
C LEU A 4 -29.88 23.32 -38.60
N PRO A 5 -30.03 22.09 -38.06
CA PRO A 5 -29.88 21.85 -36.64
C PRO A 5 -28.41 21.90 -36.23
N LEU A 6 -28.10 22.74 -35.24
CA LEU A 6 -26.80 22.80 -34.58
C LEU A 6 -26.66 21.58 -33.66
N ILE A 7 -25.80 20.63 -34.04
CA ILE A 7 -25.43 19.50 -33.18
C ILE A 7 -24.27 19.96 -32.30
N VAL A 8 -24.56 20.22 -31.02
CA VAL A 8 -23.54 20.45 -30.00
C VAL A 8 -22.97 19.09 -29.59
N LEU A 9 -21.76 18.78 -30.06
CA LEU A 9 -21.04 17.60 -29.63
C LEU A 9 -20.46 17.88 -28.24
N ALA A 10 -21.13 17.39 -27.19
CA ALA A 10 -20.59 17.44 -25.84
C ALA A 10 -19.38 16.51 -25.76
N THR A 11 -18.18 17.09 -25.73
CA THR A 11 -16.96 16.36 -25.39
C THR A 11 -17.01 16.03 -23.91
N ALA A 12 -17.40 14.80 -23.58
CA ALA A 12 -17.19 14.28 -22.24
C ALA A 12 -15.69 14.28 -21.96
N VAL A 13 -15.23 15.18 -21.10
CA VAL A 13 -13.87 15.14 -20.57
C VAL A 13 -13.80 13.90 -19.69
N ALA A 14 -13.27 12.81 -20.22
CA ALA A 14 -12.93 11.66 -19.40
C ALA A 14 -11.90 12.14 -18.37
N GLY A 15 -12.30 12.24 -17.10
CA GLY A 15 -11.37 12.50 -16.02
C GLY A 15 -10.26 11.46 -16.10
N ALA A 16 -9.00 11.91 -16.13
CA ALA A 16 -7.88 11.00 -16.11
C ALA A 16 -7.96 10.16 -14.84
N ALA A 17 -8.20 8.86 -14.98
CA ALA A 17 -8.12 7.95 -13.85
C ALA A 17 -6.68 7.97 -13.35
N ASN A 18 -6.47 8.40 -12.10
CA ASN A 18 -5.16 8.32 -11.48
C ASN A 18 -4.80 6.83 -11.35
N ALA A 19 -3.62 6.46 -11.83
CA ALA A 19 -3.11 5.12 -11.60
C ALA A 19 -3.00 4.87 -10.09
N ALA A 20 -3.24 3.62 -9.69
CA ALA A 20 -3.15 3.22 -8.30
C ALA A 20 -2.88 1.71 -8.17
N ILE A 21 -2.35 1.34 -7.01
CA ILE A 21 -1.97 -0.02 -6.64
C ILE A 21 -2.59 -0.33 -5.28
N THR A 22 -3.31 -1.44 -5.20
CA THR A 22 -3.84 -1.94 -3.92
C THR A 22 -3.04 -3.16 -3.50
N LEU A 23 -2.54 -3.12 -2.26
CA LEU A 23 -1.90 -4.23 -1.57
C LEU A 23 -2.88 -4.77 -0.53
N ASN A 24 -3.33 -6.00 -0.72
CA ASN A 24 -4.12 -6.72 0.28
C ASN A 24 -3.15 -7.49 1.19
N VAL A 25 -3.05 -7.06 2.45
CA VAL A 25 -2.11 -7.63 3.41
C VAL A 25 -2.87 -8.61 4.30
N GLY A 26 -2.69 -9.90 4.04
CA GLY A 26 -3.44 -10.95 4.74
C GLY A 26 -2.84 -12.35 4.62
N THR A 27 -1.77 -12.53 3.85
CA THR A 27 -1.04 -13.79 3.77
C THR A 27 -0.24 -13.97 5.05
N SER A 28 -0.48 -15.05 5.80
CA SER A 28 0.26 -15.34 7.04
C SER A 28 1.75 -15.52 6.76
N ILE A 29 2.59 -14.82 7.53
CA ILE A 29 4.06 -14.99 7.52
C ILE A 29 4.47 -15.85 8.71
N ASN A 30 4.14 -15.43 9.94
CA ASN A 30 4.41 -16.18 11.17
C ASN A 30 3.48 -15.79 12.32
N GLY A 31 3.39 -16.64 13.35
CA GLY A 31 2.55 -16.41 14.53
C GLY A 31 1.06 -16.69 14.27
N ASP A 32 0.18 -16.07 15.05
CA ASP A 32 -1.27 -16.17 14.86
C ASP A 32 -1.71 -15.36 13.63
N ASN A 33 -2.51 -15.96 12.74
CA ASN A 33 -3.03 -15.28 11.56
C ASN A 33 -4.24 -14.40 11.93
N PRO A 34 -4.18 -13.06 11.73
CA PRO A 34 -5.30 -12.17 12.00
C PRO A 34 -6.43 -12.26 10.97
N GLY A 35 -6.24 -12.99 9.88
CA GLY A 35 -7.13 -13.02 8.73
C GLY A 35 -6.85 -11.87 7.76
N THR A 36 -7.87 -11.50 6.99
CA THR A 36 -7.82 -10.36 6.07
C THR A 36 -8.35 -9.09 6.76
N GLY A 37 -7.99 -7.92 6.22
CA GLY A 37 -8.50 -6.64 6.73
C GLY A 37 -7.49 -5.50 6.65
N LEU A 38 -6.20 -5.80 6.53
CA LEU A 38 -5.19 -4.79 6.26
C LEU A 38 -5.10 -4.52 4.75
N THR A 39 -5.26 -3.25 4.37
CA THR A 39 -5.09 -2.84 2.97
C THR A 39 -4.24 -1.57 2.88
N ALA A 40 -3.37 -1.52 1.88
CA ALA A 40 -2.63 -0.32 1.53
C ALA A 40 -2.94 0.09 0.08
N LEU A 41 -3.44 1.30 -0.09
CA LEU A 41 -3.74 1.91 -1.39
C LEU A 41 -2.68 2.97 -1.70
N LEU A 42 -1.96 2.78 -2.80
CA LEU A 42 -0.96 3.71 -3.32
C LEU A 42 -1.53 4.39 -4.56
N GLU A 43 -1.64 5.71 -4.53
CA GLU A 43 -2.19 6.52 -5.64
C GLU A 43 -1.16 7.55 -6.11
N SER A 44 -1.12 7.85 -7.41
CA SER A 44 -0.32 8.97 -7.90
C SER A 44 -0.82 10.28 -7.29
N ALA A 45 0.09 11.07 -6.70
CA ALA A 45 -0.22 12.38 -6.11
C ALA A 45 0.44 13.52 -6.91
N GLY A 46 0.82 13.26 -8.15
CA GLY A 46 1.59 14.17 -9.02
C GLY A 46 2.98 13.64 -9.33
N SER A 47 3.78 14.45 -10.02
CA SER A 47 5.17 14.09 -10.32
C SER A 47 5.98 13.89 -9.04
N ASN A 48 6.76 12.80 -8.97
CA ASN A 48 7.64 12.51 -7.83
C ASN A 48 6.89 12.36 -6.48
N SER A 49 5.60 11.99 -6.51
CA SER A 49 4.75 11.97 -5.32
C SER A 49 3.71 10.84 -5.38
N VAL A 50 3.55 10.13 -4.28
CA VAL A 50 2.58 9.04 -4.10
C VAL A 50 1.82 9.26 -2.79
N LYS A 51 0.49 9.11 -2.84
CA LYS A 51 -0.36 9.05 -1.66
C LYS A 51 -0.47 7.59 -1.21
N LEU A 52 -0.13 7.31 0.04
CA LEU A 52 -0.30 6.01 0.68
C LEU A 52 -1.46 6.11 1.67
N THR A 53 -2.51 5.31 1.47
CA THR A 53 -3.62 5.15 2.41
C THR A 53 -3.58 3.74 2.97
N MET A 54 -3.26 3.61 4.25
CA MET A 54 -3.32 2.36 4.99
C MET A 54 -4.66 2.27 5.73
N THR A 55 -5.29 1.10 5.71
CA THR A 55 -6.53 0.81 6.42
C THR A 55 -6.36 -0.41 7.30
N ASN A 56 -6.77 -0.31 8.56
CA ASN A 56 -6.83 -1.44 9.47
C ASN A 56 -8.27 -1.92 9.66
N GLY A 57 -8.69 -2.90 8.87
CA GLY A 57 -9.99 -3.58 8.97
C GLY A 57 -9.97 -4.87 9.79
N LEU A 58 -8.98 -5.08 10.66
CA LEU A 58 -8.88 -6.30 11.49
C LEU A 58 -9.98 -6.36 12.57
N PRO A 59 -10.19 -7.51 13.24
CA PRO A 59 -11.14 -7.61 14.36
C PRO A 59 -10.82 -6.65 15.51
N ALA A 60 -11.86 -6.25 16.25
CA ALA A 60 -11.75 -5.36 17.40
C ALA A 60 -10.73 -5.87 18.43
N GLY A 61 -10.00 -4.95 19.06
CA GLY A 61 -8.90 -5.27 19.98
C GLY A 61 -7.56 -5.60 19.30
N SER A 62 -7.52 -5.64 17.97
CA SER A 62 -6.28 -5.78 17.20
C SER A 62 -5.66 -4.42 16.85
N TYR A 63 -4.34 -4.37 16.76
CA TYR A 63 -3.60 -3.19 16.32
C TYR A 63 -2.32 -3.55 15.55
N VAL A 64 -1.82 -2.60 14.76
CA VAL A 64 -0.63 -2.74 13.91
C VAL A 64 0.49 -1.85 14.45
N PRO A 65 1.49 -2.39 15.17
CA PRO A 65 2.64 -1.59 15.62
C PRO A 65 3.62 -1.25 14.49
N PHE A 66 3.78 -2.12 13.48
CA PHE A 66 4.69 -1.89 12.36
C PHE A 66 4.04 -2.25 11.04
N TRP A 67 4.19 -1.38 10.04
CA TRP A 67 3.83 -1.66 8.65
C TRP A 67 4.99 -1.27 7.73
N LEU A 68 5.45 -2.22 6.92
CA LEU A 68 6.65 -2.15 6.10
C LEU A 68 6.31 -2.14 4.61
N PHE A 69 7.12 -1.43 3.82
CA PHE A 69 6.98 -1.35 2.36
C PHE A 69 8.37 -1.31 1.70
N ASN A 70 8.45 -1.76 0.45
CA ASN A 70 9.64 -1.54 -0.38
C ASN A 70 9.50 -0.28 -1.23
N VAL A 71 10.63 0.34 -1.55
CA VAL A 71 10.71 1.43 -2.51
C VAL A 71 11.98 1.28 -3.33
N ASP A 72 11.87 1.51 -4.63
CA ASP A 72 13.01 1.41 -5.55
C ASP A 72 14.21 2.24 -5.07
N SER A 73 15.35 1.56 -4.93
CA SER A 73 16.60 2.14 -4.44
C SER A 73 17.12 3.31 -5.29
N SER A 74 16.70 3.41 -6.56
CA SER A 74 17.01 4.52 -7.46
C SER A 74 16.25 5.82 -7.13
N VAL A 75 15.18 5.74 -6.34
CA VAL A 75 14.46 6.93 -5.87
C VAL A 75 15.34 7.71 -4.90
N GLY A 76 15.41 9.02 -5.10
CA GLY A 76 16.15 9.94 -4.23
C GLY A 76 15.63 9.99 -2.79
N ALA A 77 16.16 10.90 -1.97
CA ALA A 77 15.71 11.07 -0.59
C ALA A 77 14.20 11.30 -0.53
N LEU A 78 13.53 10.61 0.40
CA LEU A 78 12.09 10.70 0.57
C LEU A 78 11.72 11.72 1.63
N THR A 79 10.65 12.47 1.37
CA THR A 79 9.89 13.19 2.39
C THR A 79 8.59 12.43 2.62
N ILE A 80 8.28 12.11 3.87
CA ILE A 80 7.07 11.37 4.24
C ILE A 80 6.27 12.24 5.22
N SER A 81 5.08 12.65 4.81
CA SER A 81 4.22 13.55 5.59
C SER A 81 2.87 12.91 5.82
N ASN A 82 2.41 12.86 7.07
CA ASN A 82 1.03 12.47 7.36
C ASN A 82 0.08 13.57 6.88
N VAL A 83 -0.98 13.19 6.18
CA VAL A 83 -1.99 14.11 5.63
C VAL A 83 -3.41 13.76 6.07
N GLY A 84 -3.56 12.77 6.96
CA GLY A 84 -4.85 12.34 7.49
C GLY A 84 -4.79 11.03 8.28
N GLY A 85 -5.85 10.77 9.05
CA GLY A 85 -5.96 9.56 9.87
C GLY A 85 -5.02 9.56 11.08
N VAL A 86 -4.72 8.38 11.61
CA VAL A 86 -3.75 8.21 12.70
C VAL A 86 -2.33 8.38 12.16
N ALA A 87 -1.51 9.19 12.83
CA ALA A 87 -0.08 9.30 12.49
C ALA A 87 0.72 8.19 13.17
N ALA A 88 1.71 7.67 12.45
CA ALA A 88 2.74 6.82 13.00
C ALA A 88 3.69 7.67 13.83
N GLN A 89 4.22 7.12 14.92
CA GLN A 89 5.27 7.77 15.72
C GLN A 89 6.52 8.04 14.89
N SER A 90 6.81 7.16 13.93
CA SER A 90 7.85 7.39 12.93
C SER A 90 7.49 6.77 11.58
N ALA A 91 7.92 7.44 10.51
CA ALA A 91 7.86 6.96 9.14
C ALA A 91 9.21 7.19 8.50
N THR A 92 10.02 6.14 8.37
CA THR A 92 11.45 6.25 8.04
C THR A 92 11.84 5.34 6.88
N ARG A 93 12.87 5.76 6.14
CA ARG A 93 13.49 4.98 5.07
C ARG A 93 14.87 4.48 5.50
N LEU A 94 15.15 3.22 5.24
CA LEU A 94 16.46 2.60 5.33
C LEU A 94 16.55 1.53 4.24
N ASN A 95 17.39 1.74 3.23
CA ASN A 95 17.48 0.86 2.07
C ASN A 95 17.76 -0.59 2.49
N ASN A 96 16.79 -1.48 2.25
CA ASN A 96 16.78 -2.88 2.70
C ASN A 96 17.23 -3.06 4.15
N GLY A 97 16.79 -2.16 5.04
CA GLY A 97 17.25 -2.13 6.42
C GLY A 97 16.25 -2.64 7.44
N TYR A 98 14.96 -2.65 7.11
CA TYR A 98 13.92 -3.02 8.07
C TYR A 98 13.51 -4.47 7.93
N VAL A 99 13.57 -5.19 9.04
CA VAL A 99 13.05 -6.56 9.17
C VAL A 99 11.75 -6.60 10.00
N GLY A 100 11.17 -5.43 10.35
CA GLY A 100 10.01 -5.34 11.23
C GLY A 100 10.22 -5.90 12.64
N GLY A 101 11.47 -5.87 13.11
CA GLY A 101 11.87 -6.47 14.38
C GLY A 101 11.85 -8.00 14.37
N ASN A 102 11.83 -8.62 15.55
CA ASN A 102 11.85 -10.09 15.68
C ASN A 102 10.55 -10.77 15.21
N GLN A 103 9.51 -10.01 14.89
CA GLN A 103 8.15 -10.53 14.66
C GLN A 103 7.75 -10.63 13.19
N VAL A 104 8.38 -9.87 12.28
CA VAL A 104 8.04 -9.89 10.85
C VAL A 104 9.10 -10.67 10.08
N LYS A 105 8.85 -11.95 9.83
CA LYS A 105 9.80 -12.84 9.13
C LYS A 105 9.66 -12.83 7.62
N ALA A 106 9.54 -11.63 7.02
CA ALA A 106 9.22 -11.44 5.59
C ALA A 106 10.36 -10.83 4.76
N GLY A 107 11.60 -10.99 5.21
CA GLY A 107 12.77 -10.41 4.54
C GLY A 107 13.01 -8.96 4.94
N LYS A 108 13.66 -8.20 4.05
CA LYS A 108 14.05 -6.81 4.26
C LYS A 108 13.18 -5.85 3.47
N PHE A 109 12.87 -4.72 4.11
CA PHE A 109 12.07 -3.64 3.58
C PHE A 109 12.79 -2.30 3.66
N ASP A 110 12.40 -1.38 2.80
CA ASP A 110 13.01 -0.04 2.70
C ASP A 110 12.32 1.00 3.59
N LEU A 111 11.02 0.83 3.85
CA LEU A 111 10.19 1.76 4.60
C LEU A 111 9.56 1.09 5.82
N GLN A 112 9.50 1.82 6.93
CA GLN A 112 8.80 1.42 8.13
C GLN A 112 7.92 2.55 8.65
N PHE A 113 6.64 2.24 8.88
CA PHE A 113 5.71 3.04 9.65
C PHE A 113 5.55 2.37 11.02
N ALA A 114 6.05 3.02 12.08
CA ALA A 114 5.96 2.52 13.45
C ALA A 114 4.91 3.31 14.24
N TYR A 115 3.89 2.61 14.70
CA TYR A 115 2.81 3.14 15.55
C TYR A 115 3.08 2.80 17.02
N ASP A 116 2.37 3.46 17.93
CA ASP A 116 2.50 3.12 19.34
C ASP A 116 2.07 1.65 19.57
N ALA A 117 2.80 0.95 20.45
CA ALA A 117 2.47 -0.39 20.89
C ALA A 117 1.91 -0.44 22.32
N ASN A 118 1.98 0.65 23.09
CA ASN A 118 1.55 0.69 24.48
C ASN A 118 0.11 1.24 24.59
N ALA A 119 -0.74 0.59 25.38
CA ALA A 119 -2.08 1.08 25.72
C ALA A 119 -1.95 1.58 27.14
N GLY A 120 -1.86 2.88 27.32
CA GLY A 120 -1.68 3.38 28.68
C GLY A 120 -1.60 4.88 28.88
N GLY A 121 -1.63 5.71 27.84
CA GLY A 121 -1.64 7.16 28.02
C GLY A 121 -2.99 7.74 27.64
N SER A 122 -3.70 8.32 28.61
CA SER A 122 -4.86 9.20 28.41
C SER A 122 -4.58 10.19 27.28
N GLU A 123 -5.50 10.31 26.31
CA GLU A 123 -5.43 11.25 25.17
C GLU A 123 -4.10 11.22 24.41
N GLY A 124 -3.93 10.28 23.47
CA GLY A 124 -2.69 10.16 22.69
C GLY A 124 -2.35 8.75 22.20
N ASP A 125 -3.28 7.80 22.32
CA ASP A 125 -3.12 6.44 21.83
C ASP A 125 -2.99 6.42 20.29
N GLN A 126 -1.76 6.54 19.81
CA GLN A 126 -1.37 6.50 18.39
C GLN A 126 -1.23 5.05 17.89
N ARG A 127 -1.85 4.07 18.55
CA ARG A 127 -1.98 2.73 18.00
C ARG A 127 -2.80 2.78 16.73
N PHE A 128 -2.34 2.06 15.72
CA PHE A 128 -3.14 1.85 14.53
C PHE A 128 -4.14 0.71 14.74
N LYS A 129 -5.29 1.03 15.33
CA LYS A 129 -6.31 0.05 15.74
C LYS A 129 -7.29 -0.32 14.62
N SER A 130 -8.04 -1.40 14.85
CA SER A 130 -9.20 -1.76 14.04
C SER A 130 -10.13 -0.57 13.75
N GLY A 131 -10.57 -0.45 12.50
CA GLY A 131 -11.43 0.62 11.97
C GLY A 131 -10.71 1.91 11.59
N MET A 132 -9.41 2.06 11.89
CA MET A 132 -8.67 3.27 11.60
C MET A 132 -8.07 3.28 10.19
N THR A 133 -7.75 4.49 9.71
CA THR A 133 -6.94 4.73 8.53
C THR A 133 -5.73 5.60 8.87
N SER A 134 -4.68 5.49 8.06
CA SER A 134 -3.49 6.34 8.14
C SER A 134 -3.08 6.76 6.72
N VAL A 135 -2.98 8.06 6.48
CA VAL A 135 -2.77 8.62 5.13
C VAL A 135 -1.51 9.45 5.09
N TYR A 136 -0.64 9.15 4.13
CA TYR A 136 0.62 9.86 3.91
C TYR A 136 0.75 10.34 2.47
N THR A 137 1.47 11.43 2.30
CA THR A 137 2.12 11.78 1.04
C THR A 137 3.60 11.45 1.17
N ILE A 138 4.09 10.65 0.23
CA ILE A 138 5.51 10.29 0.07
C ILE A 138 6.00 10.98 -1.19
N SER A 139 7.05 11.78 -1.09
CA SER A 139 7.64 12.47 -2.24
C SER A 139 9.15 12.27 -2.31
N GLY A 140 9.70 12.28 -3.53
CA GLY A 140 11.13 12.14 -3.78
C GLY A 140 11.44 12.05 -5.26
N THR A 141 12.60 12.54 -5.68
CA THR A 141 12.99 12.54 -7.11
C THR A 141 12.99 11.13 -7.67
N GLY A 142 12.29 10.92 -8.79
CA GLY A 142 12.13 9.62 -9.45
C GLY A 142 11.01 8.75 -8.88
N LEU A 143 10.35 9.16 -7.79
CA LEU A 143 9.28 8.39 -7.17
C LEU A 143 8.05 8.33 -8.09
N ASN A 144 7.57 7.11 -8.30
CA ASN A 144 6.30 6.85 -8.96
C ASN A 144 5.68 5.58 -8.36
N LEU A 145 4.48 5.20 -8.82
CA LEU A 145 3.81 4.01 -8.30
C LEU A 145 4.57 2.70 -8.55
N GLY A 146 5.29 2.61 -9.66
CA GLY A 146 6.13 1.45 -9.99
C GLY A 146 7.24 1.24 -8.97
N SER A 147 7.70 2.30 -8.30
CA SER A 147 8.72 2.22 -7.25
C SER A 147 8.32 1.32 -6.09
N PHE A 148 7.02 1.06 -5.86
CA PHE A 148 6.52 0.21 -4.78
C PHE A 148 6.23 -1.24 -5.21
N ARG A 149 6.52 -1.62 -6.46
CA ARG A 149 6.30 -2.98 -6.99
C ARG A 149 7.49 -3.90 -6.78
N LEU A 150 8.25 -3.66 -5.72
CA LEU A 150 9.41 -4.48 -5.36
C LEU A 150 9.02 -5.46 -4.25
N LEU A 151 9.46 -6.71 -4.43
CA LEU A 151 9.36 -7.74 -3.41
C LEU A 151 10.47 -7.53 -2.39
N SER A 152 10.20 -7.89 -1.14
CA SER A 152 11.20 -7.87 -0.07
C SER A 152 12.35 -8.79 -0.42
N ALA A 153 13.57 -8.34 -0.13
CA ALA A 153 14.77 -9.15 -0.29
C ALA A 153 14.85 -10.20 0.81
N ASP A 154 15.38 -11.38 0.50
CA ASP A 154 15.62 -12.41 1.50
C ASP A 154 16.52 -11.91 2.63
N ASP A 155 16.20 -12.29 3.87
CA ASP A 155 17.10 -12.12 5.01
C ASP A 155 17.62 -13.47 5.50
N LEU A 156 18.60 -14.00 4.78
CA LEU A 156 19.24 -15.29 5.05
C LEU A 156 20.13 -15.28 6.31
N LYS A 157 20.26 -14.13 7.00
CA LYS A 157 21.08 -13.98 8.21
C LYS A 157 20.29 -13.84 9.50
N ALA A 158 18.96 -13.76 9.45
CA ALA A 158 18.15 -13.50 10.64
C ALA A 158 17.99 -14.74 11.55
N ASN A 159 18.60 -14.67 12.74
CA ASN A 159 18.24 -15.40 13.96
C ASN A 159 18.04 -16.93 13.85
N GLY A 160 19.13 -17.69 14.01
CA GLY A 160 19.06 -19.09 14.42
C GLY A 160 18.77 -20.09 13.30
N GLY A 161 19.11 -19.76 12.05
CA GLY A 161 19.07 -20.71 10.93
C GLY A 161 17.69 -20.93 10.30
N LYS A 162 16.69 -20.10 10.62
CA LYS A 162 15.41 -20.09 9.91
C LYS A 162 15.41 -18.96 8.89
N ASN A 163 15.40 -19.30 7.60
CA ASN A 163 15.39 -18.32 6.53
C ASN A 163 14.12 -17.46 6.59
N ASN A 164 14.28 -16.15 6.73
CA ASN A 164 13.22 -15.19 6.44
C ASN A 164 13.20 -15.02 4.92
N VAL A 165 12.38 -15.84 4.26
CA VAL A 165 12.18 -15.75 2.82
C VAL A 165 11.40 -14.47 2.54
N GLY A 166 11.90 -13.67 1.60
CA GLY A 166 11.24 -12.47 1.10
C GLY A 166 9.99 -12.83 0.30
N ASN A 167 9.75 -12.14 -0.81
CA ASN A 167 8.56 -12.34 -1.68
C ASN A 167 7.27 -11.67 -1.18
N TYR A 168 7.40 -10.55 -0.47
CA TYR A 168 6.25 -9.72 -0.08
C TYR A 168 6.44 -8.27 -0.54
N TYR A 169 5.40 -7.65 -1.11
CA TYR A 169 5.40 -6.23 -1.46
C TYR A 169 5.31 -5.34 -0.22
N SER A 170 4.64 -5.84 0.82
CA SER A 170 4.45 -5.18 2.11
C SER A 170 4.22 -6.23 3.19
N ALA A 171 4.56 -5.91 4.44
CA ALA A 171 4.31 -6.75 5.60
C ALA A 171 3.94 -5.91 6.83
N ALA A 172 3.16 -6.49 7.73
CA ALA A 172 2.74 -5.84 8.97
C ALA A 172 2.89 -6.79 10.18
N ASP A 173 3.34 -6.25 11.31
CA ASP A 173 3.19 -6.89 12.62
C ASP A 173 1.77 -6.61 13.12
N VAL A 174 1.12 -7.63 13.70
CA VAL A 174 -0.24 -7.56 14.20
C VAL A 174 -0.29 -8.10 15.62
N ARG A 175 -0.90 -7.32 16.51
CA ARG A 175 -1.08 -7.66 17.91
C ARG A 175 -2.55 -7.76 18.23
N PHE A 176 -2.89 -8.77 19.02
CA PHE A 176 -4.25 -9.01 19.48
C PHE A 176 -4.36 -8.66 20.97
N GLY A 177 -5.54 -8.22 21.40
CA GLY A 177 -5.81 -7.83 22.79
C GLY A 177 -5.67 -8.97 23.82
N ASN A 178 -5.51 -10.22 23.39
CA ASN A 178 -5.33 -11.40 24.25
C ASN A 178 -3.86 -11.84 24.39
N GLY A 179 -2.90 -10.97 24.06
CA GLY A 179 -1.47 -11.24 24.17
C GLY A 179 -0.89 -12.07 23.01
N LYS A 180 -1.71 -12.45 22.03
CA LYS A 180 -1.25 -13.08 20.80
C LYS A 180 -0.60 -12.07 19.86
N SER A 181 0.23 -12.58 18.95
CA SER A 181 0.83 -11.79 17.88
C SER A 181 1.11 -12.63 16.64
N GLY A 182 1.14 -11.98 15.50
CA GLY A 182 1.60 -12.57 14.25
C GLY A 182 1.96 -11.50 13.25
N SER A 183 2.38 -11.92 12.07
CA SER A 183 2.66 -11.01 10.97
C SER A 183 2.04 -11.53 9.68
N VAL A 184 1.63 -10.58 8.86
CA VAL A 184 0.97 -10.83 7.56
C VAL A 184 1.62 -10.00 6.47
N GLY A 185 1.56 -10.51 5.23
CA GLY A 185 2.16 -9.88 4.07
C GLY A 185 1.19 -9.77 2.89
N ALA A 186 1.58 -8.94 1.92
CA ALA A 186 0.97 -8.86 0.59
C ALA A 186 1.89 -9.54 -0.42
N THR A 187 1.40 -10.61 -1.04
CA THR A 187 2.11 -11.35 -2.12
C THR A 187 1.68 -10.92 -3.51
N GLU A 188 0.65 -10.07 -3.61
CA GLU A 188 0.10 -9.58 -4.86
C GLU A 188 -0.06 -8.06 -4.80
N ALA A 189 0.21 -7.40 -5.92
CA ALA A 189 -0.04 -5.98 -6.13
C ALA A 189 -1.09 -5.86 -7.23
N VAL A 190 -2.34 -5.56 -6.86
CA VAL A 190 -3.47 -5.57 -7.78
C VAL A 190 -3.60 -4.18 -8.43
N PRO A 191 -3.45 -4.06 -9.77
CA PRO A 191 -3.80 -2.83 -10.47
C PRO A 191 -5.30 -2.56 -10.35
N GLU A 192 -5.69 -1.29 -10.19
CA GLU A 192 -7.10 -0.98 -9.96
C GLU A 192 -8.04 -1.47 -11.08
N PRO A 193 -9.29 -1.83 -10.75
CA PRO A 193 -10.29 -2.31 -11.71
C PRO A 193 -10.57 -1.32 -12.85
N ALA A 194 -10.40 -0.02 -12.61
CA ALA A 194 -10.62 1.00 -13.63
C ALA A 194 -9.64 0.86 -14.81
N SER A 195 -8.37 0.50 -14.55
CA SER A 195 -7.41 0.23 -15.60
C SER A 195 -7.81 -1.00 -16.44
N MET A 196 -8.37 -2.02 -15.78
CA MET A 196 -8.89 -3.22 -16.46
C MET A 196 -10.13 -2.89 -17.29
N ALA A 197 -11.03 -2.07 -16.77
CA ALA A 197 -12.23 -1.61 -17.49
C ALA A 197 -11.88 -0.77 -18.71
N ALA A 198 -10.93 0.16 -18.58
CA ALA A 198 -10.45 0.98 -19.70
C ALA A 198 -9.82 0.13 -20.80
N LEU A 199 -9.01 -0.87 -20.44
CA LEU A 199 -8.41 -1.79 -21.39
C LEU A 199 -9.48 -2.64 -22.10
N GLY A 200 -10.49 -3.11 -21.36
CA GLY A 200 -11.65 -3.83 -21.92
C GLY A 200 -12.46 -2.98 -22.91
N LEU A 201 -12.77 -1.74 -22.56
CA LEU A 201 -13.49 -0.81 -23.44
C LEU A 201 -12.67 -0.44 -24.68
N GLY A 202 -11.35 -0.25 -24.52
CA GLY A 202 -10.44 -0.02 -25.64
C GLY A 202 -10.42 -1.17 -26.65
N ALA A 203 -10.35 -2.41 -26.15
CA ALA A 203 -10.38 -3.61 -27.00
C ALA A 203 -11.71 -3.73 -27.77
N LEU A 204 -12.85 -3.48 -27.12
CA LEU A 204 -14.16 -3.47 -27.77
C LEU A 204 -14.27 -2.40 -28.86
N GLY A 205 -13.69 -1.21 -28.64
CA GLY A 205 -13.60 -0.15 -29.64
C GLY A 205 -12.83 -0.57 -30.90
N LEU A 206 -11.69 -1.25 -30.73
CA LEU A 206 -10.89 -1.77 -31.84
C LEU A 206 -11.62 -2.86 -32.63
N LEU A 207 -12.33 -3.76 -31.94
CA LEU A 207 -13.14 -4.80 -32.58
C LEU A 207 -14.29 -4.21 -33.42
N LYS A 208 -14.96 -3.16 -32.94
CA LYS A 208 -16.02 -2.48 -33.69
C LYS A 208 -15.49 -1.78 -34.95
N ARG A 209 -14.27 -1.25 -34.91
CA ARG A 209 -13.62 -0.61 -36.06
C ARG A 209 -13.24 -1.62 -37.15
N ARG A 210 -12.83 -2.83 -36.77
CA ARG A 210 -12.51 -3.92 -37.73
C ARG A 210 -13.71 -4.45 -38.50
N LYS A 211 -14.95 -4.27 -38.03
CA LYS A 211 -16.17 -4.68 -38.76
C LYS A 211 -16.65 -3.68 -39.81
N LYS A 212 -16.05 -2.47 -39.87
CA LYS A 212 -16.40 -1.41 -40.82
C LYS A 212 -15.39 -1.23 -41.95
N ALA A 213 -14.28 -1.96 -41.92
CA ALA A 213 -13.32 -2.07 -43.01
C ALA A 213 -13.50 -3.44 -43.67
#